data_AF-A0A958Y7I9-F1
#
_entry.id   AF-A0A958Y7I9-F1
#
_cell.length_a   1.000
_cell.length_b   1.000
_cell.length_c   1.000
_cell.angle_alpha   90.00
_cell.angle_beta   90.00
_cell.angle_gamma   90.00
#
_symmetry.space_group_name_H-M   'P 1'
#
loop_
_entity.id
_entity.type
_entity.pdbx_description
1 polymer ?
#
loop_
_entity_poly.entity_id
_entity_poly.type
_entity_poly.pdbx_seq_one_letter_code
_entity_poly.pdbx_strand_id
1 'polypeptide(L)' 'HGFNYSLAFGFSVSEKIGAYVEPYGSYLEGGTYESNFDGGVTYLLKKNIQLDVSYGFGINQNMNYFSLGLSWNFASVF' A
#
# COMPACT_ATOMS: atom_id res chain seq x y z
N HIS A 1 15.00 6.24 21.30
CA HIS A 1 13.76 6.23 20.53
C HIS A 1 14.07 5.78 19.11
N GLY A 2 13.28 4.86 18.57
CA GLY A 2 13.32 4.47 17.16
C GLY A 2 12.62 5.48 16.25
N PHE A 3 12.70 5.29 14.92
CA PHE A 3 11.94 6.08 13.94
C PHE A 3 11.39 5.20 12.83
N ASN A 4 10.26 5.59 12.25
CA ASN A 4 9.66 4.93 11.09
C ASN A 4 9.86 5.79 9.84
N TYR A 5 9.99 5.16 8.68
CA TYR A 5 10.10 5.82 7.39
C TYR A 5 9.23 5.12 6.35
N SER A 6 8.82 5.87 5.33
CA SER A 6 8.14 5.36 4.15
C SER A 6 8.37 6.27 2.95
N LEU A 7 8.39 5.70 1.74
CA LEU A 7 8.35 6.42 0.46
C LEU A 7 7.33 5.76 -0.45
N ALA A 8 6.15 6.36 -0.61
CA ALA A 8 5.08 5.84 -1.47
C ALA A 8 5.11 6.45 -2.87
N PHE A 9 5.07 5.62 -3.90
CA PHE A 9 4.95 6.02 -5.31
C PHE A 9 3.62 5.55 -5.87
N GLY A 10 2.76 6.49 -6.26
CA GLY A 10 1.47 6.22 -6.89
C GLY A 10 1.50 6.46 -8.39
N PHE A 11 0.85 5.57 -9.16
CA PHE A 11 0.78 5.62 -10.62
C PHE A 11 -0.68 5.52 -11.08
N SER A 12 -1.05 6.39 -12.02
CA SER A 12 -2.27 6.22 -12.80
C SER A 12 -1.92 5.45 -14.08
N VAL A 13 -2.28 4.18 -14.14
CA VAL A 13 -1.99 3.30 -15.29
C VAL A 13 -3.04 3.50 -16.39
N SER A 14 -4.29 3.75 -15.99
CA SER A 14 -5.39 4.14 -16.89
C SER A 14 -6.47 4.87 -16.09
N GLU A 15 -7.55 5.30 -16.75
CA GLU A 15 -8.71 5.90 -16.08
C GLU A 15 -9.35 5.01 -15.00
N LYS A 16 -9.13 3.69 -15.07
CA LYS A 16 -9.71 2.73 -14.11
C LYS A 16 -8.68 1.97 -13.29
N ILE A 17 -7.40 2.04 -13.61
CA ILE A 17 -6.36 1.24 -12.95
C ILE A 17 -5.33 2.16 -12.33
N GLY A 18 -5.20 2.08 -11.01
CA GLY A 18 -4.10 2.69 -10.27
C GLY A 18 -3.16 1.62 -9.75
N ALA A 19 -1.89 1.97 -9.54
CA ALA A 19 -0.93 1.10 -8.87
C ALA A 19 -0.10 1.91 -7.89
N TYR A 20 0.47 1.26 -6.89
CA TYR A 20 1.46 1.88 -6.02
C TYR A 20 2.54 0.88 -5.61
N VAL A 21 3.68 1.43 -5.22
CA VAL A 21 4.74 0.71 -4.52
C VAL A 21 5.28 1.57 -3.39
N GLU A 22 5.68 0.94 -2.29
CA GLU A 22 6.12 1.61 -1.08
C GLU A 22 7.23 0.79 -0.39
N PRO A 23 8.51 1.22 -0.48
CA PRO A 23 9.50 0.86 0.53
C PRO A 23 9.19 1.60 1.83
N TYR A 24 9.10 0.86 2.93
CA TYR A 24 8.88 1.39 4.28
C TYR A 24 9.66 0.59 5.32
N GLY A 25 9.76 1.13 6.54
CA GLY A 25 10.49 0.44 7.58
C GLY A 25 10.61 1.22 8.88
N SER A 26 11.37 0.62 9.78
CA SER A 26 11.54 1.07 11.15
C SER A 26 12.98 0.87 11.59
N TYR A 27 13.57 1.89 12.21
CA TYR A 27 14.76 1.75 13.03
C TYR A 27 14.32 1.58 14.48
N LEU A 28 14.53 0.40 15.04
CA LEU A 28 14.12 0.03 16.39
C LEU A 28 15.21 0.38 17.41
N GLU A 29 14.82 0.54 18.68
CA GLU A 29 15.79 0.66 19.76
C GLU A 29 16.66 -0.61 19.85
N GLY A 30 17.97 -0.45 20.01
CA GLY A 30 18.92 -1.56 20.00
C GLY A 30 19.59 -1.83 18.64
N GLY A 31 19.42 -0.95 17.65
CA GLY A 31 20.16 -1.00 16.38
C GLY A 31 19.59 -1.97 15.35
N THR A 32 18.38 -2.49 15.60
CA THR A 32 17.68 -3.37 14.65
C THR A 32 16.99 -2.52 13.59
N TYR A 33 17.20 -2.88 12.33
CA TYR A 33 16.53 -2.26 11.18
C TYR A 33 15.51 -3.25 10.63
N GLU A 34 14.29 -2.79 10.41
CA GLU A 34 13.26 -3.53 9.71
C GLU A 34 12.93 -2.80 8.42
N SER A 35 13.17 -3.44 7.28
CA SER A 35 12.90 -2.91 5.95
C SER A 35 11.87 -3.79 5.25
N ASN A 36 10.84 -3.16 4.72
CA ASN A 36 9.72 -3.80 4.06
C ASN A 36 9.52 -3.16 2.69
N PHE A 37 8.82 -3.90 1.84
CA PHE A 37 8.31 -3.40 0.59
C PHE A 37 6.88 -3.86 0.44
N ASP A 38 5.99 -2.96 0.06
CA ASP A 38 4.67 -3.36 -0.43
C ASP A 38 4.28 -2.63 -1.71
N GLY A 39 3.18 -3.11 -2.27
CA GLY A 39 2.56 -2.49 -3.41
C GLY A 39 1.20 -3.08 -3.64
N GLY A 40 0.44 -2.41 -4.50
CA GLY A 40 -0.91 -2.84 -4.80
C GLY A 40 -1.44 -2.25 -6.08
N VAL A 41 -2.54 -2.82 -6.52
CA VAL A 41 -3.28 -2.40 -7.70
C VAL A 41 -4.70 -2.08 -7.27
N THR A 42 -5.25 -1.02 -7.84
CA THR A 42 -6.64 -0.63 -7.63
C THR A 42 -7.40 -0.62 -8.93
N TYR A 43 -8.69 -0.97 -8.87
CA TYR A 43 -9.60 -1.00 -9.99
C TYR A 43 -10.87 -0.21 -9.69
N LEU A 44 -11.15 0.81 -10.50
CA LEU A 44 -12.36 1.63 -10.41
C LEU A 44 -13.53 0.92 -11.10
N LEU A 45 -14.31 0.17 -10.31
CA LEU A 45 -15.49 -0.57 -10.78
C LEU A 45 -16.61 0.39 -11.22
N LYS A 46 -16.84 1.44 -10.43
CA LYS A 46 -17.75 2.55 -10.72
C LYS A 46 -17.10 3.85 -10.26
N LYS A 47 -17.62 5.00 -10.70
CA LYS A 47 -17.12 6.33 -10.28
C LYS A 47 -17.01 6.49 -8.75
N ASN A 48 -17.77 5.72 -7.99
CA ASN A 48 -17.83 5.74 -6.54
C ASN A 48 -17.42 4.42 -5.85
N ILE A 49 -17.03 3.37 -6.59
CA ILE A 49 -16.64 2.06 -6.04
C ILE A 49 -15.29 1.66 -6.62
N GLN A 50 -14.32 1.44 -5.74
CA GLN A 50 -12.99 0.98 -6.08
C GLN A 50 -12.70 -0.33 -5.35
N LEU A 51 -12.04 -1.26 -6.04
CA LEU A 51 -11.50 -2.48 -5.47
C LEU A 51 -9.98 -2.35 -5.40
N ASP A 52 -9.36 -2.94 -4.40
CA ASP A 52 -7.92 -2.91 -4.22
C ASP A 52 -7.37 -4.27 -3.81
N VAL A 53 -6.16 -4.56 -4.27
CA VAL A 53 -5.37 -5.74 -3.92
C VAL A 53 -3.97 -5.27 -3.59
N SER A 54 -3.45 -5.64 -2.43
CA SER A 54 -2.06 -5.34 -2.06
C SER A 54 -1.32 -6.57 -1.56
N TYR A 55 0.00 -6.52 -1.71
CA TYR A 55 0.91 -7.51 -1.20
C TYR A 55 2.14 -6.80 -0.64
N GLY A 56 2.58 -7.24 0.54
CA GLY A 56 3.80 -6.75 1.14
C GLY A 56 4.68 -7.88 1.64
N PHE A 57 5.98 -7.62 1.72
CA PHE A 57 6.96 -8.55 2.22
C PHE A 57 8.11 -7.82 2.95
N GLY A 58 8.71 -8.51 3.91
CA GLY A 58 9.92 -8.08 4.57
C GLY A 58 11.15 -8.30 3.69
N ILE A 59 12.02 -7.31 3.62
CA ILE A 59 13.30 -7.39 2.90
C ILE A 59 14.34 -8.11 3.75
N ASN A 60 14.37 -7.82 5.06
CA ASN A 60 15.34 -8.37 6.00
C ASN A 60 14.70 -9.01 7.25
N GLN A 61 13.38 -9.24 7.22
CA GLN A 61 12.65 -10.03 8.21
C GLN A 61 11.65 -10.97 7.53
N ASN A 62 11.27 -12.03 8.23
CA ASN A 62 10.23 -12.95 7.77
C ASN A 62 8.84 -12.34 8.00
N MET A 63 8.36 -11.59 7.02
CA MET A 63 7.05 -10.96 7.03
C MET A 63 6.48 -11.01 5.61
N ASN A 64 5.20 -11.35 5.49
CA ASN A 64 4.45 -11.18 4.26
C ASN A 64 2.97 -10.98 4.57
N TYR A 65 2.27 -10.23 3.73
CA TYR A 65 0.82 -10.09 3.81
C TYR A 65 0.20 -10.04 2.42
N PHE A 66 -1.08 -10.40 2.35
CA PHE A 66 -1.92 -10.21 1.19
C PHE A 66 -3.24 -9.60 1.64
N SER A 67 -3.72 -8.57 0.96
CA SER A 67 -4.96 -7.88 1.29
C SER A 67 -5.84 -7.70 0.06
N LEU A 68 -7.15 -7.69 0.33
CA LEU A 68 -8.19 -7.28 -0.61
C LEU A 68 -9.03 -6.19 0.07
N GLY A 69 -9.38 -5.15 -0.67
CA GLY A 69 -10.18 -4.05 -0.16
C GLY A 69 -11.26 -3.59 -1.13
N LEU A 70 -12.22 -2.88 -0.55
CA LEU A 70 -13.31 -2.22 -1.25
C LEU A 70 -13.51 -0.83 -0.62
N SER A 71 -13.45 0.19 -1.48
CA SER A 71 -13.67 1.58 -1.10
C SER A 71 -14.94 2.10 -1.76
N TRP A 72 -15.82 2.75 -0.97
CA TRP A 72 -17.06 3.35 -1.46
C TRP A 72 -17.14 4.82 -1.07
N ASN A 73 -17.19 5.70 -2.08
CA ASN A 73 -17.43 7.12 -1.91
C ASN A 73 -18.95 7.44 -2.00
N PHE A 74 -19.59 7.69 -0.86
CA PHE A 74 -21.02 8.04 -0.80
C PHE A 74 -21.34 9.45 -1.35
N ALA A 75 -20.39 10.38 -1.31
CA ALA A 75 -20.62 11.76 -1.76
C ALA A 75 -20.78 11.88 -3.28
N SER A 76 -20.21 10.95 -4.05
CA SER A 76 -20.32 10.92 -5.52
C SER A 76 -21.61 10.27 -6.04
N VAL A 77 -22.59 10.01 -5.17
CA VAL A 77 -23.90 9.42 -5.51
C VAL A 77 -24.98 10.50 -5.72
N PHE A 78 -24.74 11.74 -5.30
CA PHE A 78 -25.61 12.90 -5.48
C PHE A 78 -24.98 13.93 -6.41
#